data_AF-A0A838GZY4-F1
#
_entry.id   AF-A0A838GZY4-F1
#
_cell.length_a   1.000
_cell.length_b   1.000
_cell.length_c   1.000
_cell.angle_alpha   90.00
_cell.angle_beta   90.00
_cell.angle_gamma   90.00
#
_symmetry.space_group_name_H-M   'P 1'
#
loop_
_entity.id
_entity.type
_entity.pdbx_description
1 polymer ?
#
loop_
_entity_poly.entity_id
_entity_poly.type
_entity_poly.pdbx_seq_one_letter_code
_entity_poly.pdbx_strand_id
1 'polypeptide(L)'
;MKDTAALAVGTVASGALAYAYFAVATRALGPVAAAPISVLWTYWSAAAAVLTFPLQHWTIRTLAADGHEGRVARALPRVWAMVAVLAVVSSGVAFAARETLFDRPDAAFPLMVAAVTAGSCLFGVVRGGLAGRGRFVATAWAIFAENGLRVALA
;
A
#
# COMPACT_ATOMS: atom_id res chain seq x y z
N MET A 1 -27.56 -4.81 -3.15
CA MET A 1 -27.34 -6.20 -2.71
C MET A 1 -26.30 -6.94 -3.56
N LYS A 2 -26.36 -6.90 -4.90
CA LYS A 2 -25.36 -7.56 -5.77
C LYS A 2 -23.93 -7.04 -5.55
N ASP A 3 -23.76 -5.73 -5.33
CA ASP A 3 -22.44 -5.12 -5.09
C ASP A 3 -21.83 -5.56 -3.75
N THR A 4 -22.65 -5.71 -2.71
CA THR A 4 -22.22 -6.19 -1.38
C THR A 4 -21.73 -7.63 -1.43
N ALA A 5 -22.43 -8.50 -2.18
CA ALA A 5 -22.02 -9.89 -2.38
C ALA A 5 -20.71 -9.99 -3.18
N ALA A 6 -20.55 -9.16 -4.23
CA ALA A 6 -19.31 -9.11 -5.00
C ALA A 6 -18.12 -8.64 -4.14
N LEU A 7 -18.30 -7.64 -3.28
CA LEU A 7 -17.29 -7.19 -2.32
C LEU A 7 -16.94 -8.27 -1.29
N ALA A 8 -17.93 -8.99 -0.78
CA ALA A 8 -17.71 -10.10 0.15
C ALA A 8 -16.90 -11.23 -0.50
N VAL A 9 -17.27 -11.65 -1.71
CA VAL A 9 -16.54 -12.66 -2.49
C VAL A 9 -15.11 -12.21 -2.77
N GLY A 10 -14.92 -10.96 -3.20
CA GLY A 10 -13.59 -10.40 -3.45
C GLY A 10 -12.71 -10.38 -2.21
N THR A 11 -13.28 -10.07 -1.05
CA THR A 11 -12.56 -10.06 0.24
C THR A 11 -12.12 -11.47 0.64
N VAL A 12 -13.03 -12.45 0.54
CA VAL A 12 -12.73 -13.86 0.84
C VAL A 12 -11.68 -14.41 -0.11
N ALA A 13 -11.81 -14.14 -1.41
CA ALA A 13 -10.83 -14.56 -2.41
C ALA A 13 -9.44 -13.95 -2.16
N SER A 14 -9.39 -12.66 -1.81
CA SER A 14 -8.13 -12.00 -1.43
C SER A 14 -7.50 -12.62 -0.19
N GLY A 15 -8.29 -12.98 0.82
CA GLY A 15 -7.80 -13.68 2.01
C GLY A 15 -7.24 -15.07 1.69
N ALA A 16 -7.94 -15.83 0.85
CA ALA A 16 -7.49 -17.16 0.41
C ALA A 16 -6.17 -17.10 -0.38
N LEU A 17 -6.02 -16.11 -1.28
CA LEU A 17 -4.79 -15.90 -2.04
C LEU A 17 -3.63 -15.48 -1.13
N ALA A 18 -3.88 -14.61 -0.14
CA ALA A 18 -2.86 -14.24 0.84
C ALA A 18 -2.39 -15.46 1.65
N TYR A 19 -3.32 -16.31 2.09
CA TYR A 19 -2.97 -17.58 2.76
C TYR A 19 -2.12 -18.48 1.85
N ALA A 20 -2.52 -18.66 0.59
CA ALA A 20 -1.77 -19.47 -0.36
C ALA A 20 -0.34 -18.94 -0.57
N TYR A 21 -0.18 -17.61 -0.69
CA TYR A 21 1.13 -16.97 -0.79
C TYR A 21 2.00 -17.28 0.43
N PHE A 22 1.48 -17.10 1.65
CA PHE A 22 2.24 -17.41 2.87
C PHE A 22 2.59 -18.90 3.00
N ALA A 23 1.67 -19.79 2.63
CA ALA A 23 1.91 -21.23 2.64
C ALA A 23 3.02 -21.62 1.64
N VAL A 24 3.00 -21.06 0.43
CA VAL A 24 4.03 -21.29 -0.59
C VAL A 24 5.37 -20.68 -0.17
N ALA A 25 5.39 -19.42 0.28
CA ALA A 25 6.62 -18.75 0.71
C ALA A 25 7.28 -19.47 1.89
N THR A 26 6.50 -19.91 2.88
CA THR A 26 6.99 -20.68 4.03
C THR A 26 7.54 -22.03 3.59
N ARG A 27 6.89 -22.71 2.64
CA ARG A 27 7.35 -23.99 2.11
C ARG A 27 8.60 -23.87 1.24
N ALA A 28 8.74 -22.80 0.47
CA ALA A 28 9.86 -22.58 -0.43
C ALA A 28 11.13 -22.06 0.28
N LEU A 29 10.97 -21.14 1.24
CA LEU A 29 12.08 -20.46 1.91
C LEU A 29 12.39 -21.06 3.29
N GLY A 30 11.47 -21.85 3.85
CA GLY A 30 11.51 -22.26 5.25
C GLY A 30 10.98 -21.17 6.18
N PRO A 31 10.54 -21.55 7.41
CA PRO A 31 9.85 -20.65 8.32
C PRO A 31 10.71 -19.46 8.79
N VAL A 32 12.01 -19.66 8.97
CA VAL A 32 12.93 -18.60 9.43
C VAL A 32 13.08 -17.50 8.36
N ALA A 33 13.30 -17.88 7.10
CA ALA A 33 13.48 -16.92 6.02
C ALA A 33 12.17 -16.26 5.56
N ALA A 34 11.01 -16.89 5.82
CA ALA A 34 9.69 -16.32 5.54
C ALA A 34 9.19 -15.33 6.60
N ALA A 35 9.74 -15.35 7.82
CA ALA A 35 9.29 -14.47 8.91
C ALA A 35 9.33 -12.97 8.57
N PRO A 36 10.37 -12.41 7.90
CA PRO A 36 10.37 -11.00 7.51
C PRO A 36 9.25 -10.63 6.53
N ILE A 37 8.77 -11.59 5.73
CA ILE A 37 7.70 -11.37 4.75
C ILE A 37 6.37 -11.10 5.46
N SER A 38 6.06 -11.84 6.53
CA SER A 38 4.82 -11.65 7.30
C SER A 38 4.84 -10.33 8.09
N VAL A 39 6.00 -9.90 8.58
CA VAL A 39 6.17 -8.57 9.19
C VAL A 39 5.94 -7.49 8.14
N LEU A 40 6.58 -7.57 6.98
CA LEU A 40 6.42 -6.56 5.92
C LEU A 40 4.98 -6.50 5.42
N TRP A 41 4.29 -7.64 5.33
CA TRP A 41 2.88 -7.71 5.00
C TRP A 41 1.97 -7.04 6.03
N THR A 42 2.28 -7.24 7.32
CA THR A 42 1.57 -6.58 8.42
C THR A 42 1.76 -5.07 8.34
N TYR A 43 3.01 -4.62 8.12
CA TYR A 43 3.32 -3.21 7.91
C TYR A 43 2.58 -2.64 6.70
N TRP A 44 2.59 -3.34 5.57
CA TRP A 44 1.85 -2.93 4.37
C TRP A 44 0.35 -2.82 4.63
N SER A 45 -0.25 -3.78 5.34
CA SER A 45 -1.68 -3.74 5.68
C SER A 45 -2.02 -2.51 6.54
N ALA A 46 -1.18 -2.20 7.53
CA ALA A 46 -1.32 -1.01 8.36
C ALA A 46 -1.12 0.28 7.54
N ALA A 47 -0.08 0.35 6.71
CA ALA A 47 0.20 1.47 5.84
C ALA A 47 -0.94 1.71 4.84
N ALA A 48 -1.51 0.66 4.28
CA ALA A 48 -2.68 0.75 3.41
C ALA A 48 -3.89 1.34 4.16
N ALA A 49 -4.14 0.89 5.39
CA ALA A 49 -5.24 1.40 6.19
C ALA A 49 -5.06 2.87 6.60
N VAL A 50 -3.87 3.22 7.08
CA VAL A 50 -3.57 4.53 7.69
C VAL A 50 -3.22 5.60 6.66
N LEU A 51 -2.68 5.22 5.50
CA LEU A 51 -2.19 6.17 4.50
C LEU A 51 -3.08 6.19 3.27
N THR A 52 -3.34 5.02 2.67
CA THR A 52 -4.08 4.93 1.40
C THR A 52 -5.49 5.46 1.55
N PHE A 53 -6.26 4.99 2.54
CA PHE A 53 -7.67 5.40 2.67
C PHE A 53 -7.85 6.89 3.00
N PRO A 54 -7.13 7.49 3.97
CA PRO A 54 -7.30 8.90 4.26
C PRO A 54 -6.89 9.80 3.09
N LEU A 55 -5.78 9.48 2.41
CA LEU A 55 -5.35 10.24 1.23
C LEU A 55 -6.35 10.09 0.08
N GLN A 56 -6.87 8.89 -0.14
CA GLN A 56 -7.91 8.65 -1.13
C GLN A 56 -9.17 9.46 -0.84
N HIS A 57 -9.65 9.43 0.41
CA HIS A 57 -10.85 10.14 0.82
C HIS A 57 -10.67 11.67 0.77
N TRP A 58 -9.53 12.17 1.22
CA TRP A 58 -9.17 13.59 1.11
C TRP A 58 -9.12 14.06 -0.35
N THR A 59 -8.49 13.28 -1.23
CA THR A 59 -8.38 13.62 -2.65
C THR A 59 -9.76 13.66 -3.32
N ILE A 60 -10.62 12.67 -3.04
CA ILE A 60 -11.99 12.63 -3.57
C ILE A 60 -12.79 13.84 -3.10
N ARG A 61 -12.77 14.14 -1.79
CA ARG A 61 -13.50 15.29 -1.23
C ARG A 61 -13.02 16.61 -1.80
N THR A 62 -11.71 16.77 -1.96
CA THR A 62 -11.12 18.01 -2.50
C THR A 62 -11.50 18.22 -3.96
N LEU A 63 -11.52 17.16 -4.77
CA LEU A 63 -11.95 17.24 -6.16
C LEU A 63 -13.46 17.48 -6.30
N ALA A 64 -14.27 16.82 -5.46
CA ALA A 64 -15.72 16.96 -5.48
C ALA A 64 -16.22 18.33 -4.99
N ALA A 65 -15.53 18.94 -4.01
CA ALA A 65 -15.95 20.21 -3.43
C ALA A 65 -15.57 21.44 -4.28
N ASP A 66 -14.40 21.44 -4.91
CA ASP A 66 -13.88 22.65 -5.57
C ASP A 66 -13.97 22.62 -7.10
N GLY A 67 -14.20 21.46 -7.74
CA GLY A 67 -14.26 21.33 -9.21
C GLY A 67 -12.96 21.69 -9.96
N HIS A 68 -11.92 22.15 -9.25
CA HIS A 68 -10.67 22.66 -9.81
C HIS A 68 -9.51 21.76 -9.39
N GLU A 69 -8.97 21.00 -10.34
CA GLU A 69 -7.79 20.13 -10.17
C GLU A 69 -6.56 20.88 -9.57
N GLY A 70 -6.51 22.21 -9.74
CA GLY A 70 -5.44 23.08 -9.27
C GLY A 70 -5.24 23.13 -7.75
N ARG A 71 -6.22 22.76 -6.92
CA ARG A 71 -6.01 22.70 -5.46
C ARG A 71 -5.27 21.44 -5.04
N VAL A 72 -5.61 20.30 -5.65
CA VAL A 72 -4.89 19.04 -5.44
C VAL A 72 -3.46 19.17 -5.97
N ALA A 73 -3.28 19.74 -7.17
CA ALA A 73 -1.96 20.01 -7.76
C ALA A 73 -1.06 20.87 -6.86
N ARG A 74 -1.61 21.89 -6.20
CA ARG A 74 -0.85 22.74 -5.26
C ARG A 74 -0.54 22.07 -3.92
N ALA A 75 -1.37 21.14 -3.47
CA ALA A 75 -1.15 20.41 -2.22
C ALA A 75 -0.21 19.21 -2.39
N LEU A 76 -0.10 18.66 -3.60
CA LEU A 76 0.75 17.52 -3.95
C LEU A 76 2.20 17.63 -3.46
N PRO A 77 2.93 18.75 -3.65
CA PRO A 77 4.30 18.88 -3.14
C PRO A 77 4.38 18.75 -1.61
N ARG A 78 3.40 19.30 -0.88
CA ARG A 78 3.34 19.19 0.58
C ARG A 78 2.99 17.78 1.02
N VAL A 79 2.07 17.11 0.33
CA VAL A 79 1.77 15.68 0.55
C VAL A 79 3.03 14.86 0.34
N TRP A 80 3.75 15.04 -0.78
CA TRP A 80 4.99 14.32 -1.05
C TRP A 80 6.10 14.61 -0.03
N ALA A 81 6.22 15.85 0.46
CA ALA A 81 7.13 16.17 1.54
C ALA A 81 6.79 15.41 2.83
N MET A 82 5.50 15.34 3.20
CA MET A 82 5.05 14.56 4.35
C MET A 82 5.28 13.05 4.16
N VAL A 83 5.04 12.53 2.95
CA VAL A 83 5.31 11.13 2.60
C VAL A 83 6.81 10.83 2.69
N ALA A 84 7.66 11.74 2.21
CA ALA A 84 9.11 11.60 2.32
C ALA A 84 9.57 11.58 3.79
N VAL A 85 9.07 12.50 4.61
CA VAL A 85 9.34 12.52 6.06
C VAL A 85 8.88 11.21 6.71
N LEU A 86 7.66 10.75 6.42
CA LEU A 86 7.14 9.51 6.98
C LEU A 86 7.94 8.29 6.53
N ALA A 87 8.34 8.23 5.25
CA ALA A 87 9.18 7.17 4.71
C ALA A 87 10.56 7.15 5.40
N VAL A 88 11.19 8.31 5.60
CA VAL A 88 12.47 8.43 6.31
C VAL A 88 12.33 8.03 7.78
N VAL A 89 11.29 8.50 8.47
CA VAL A 89 11.08 8.17 9.89
C VAL A 89 10.79 6.68 10.07
N SER A 90 9.84 6.12 9.30
CA SER A 90 9.49 4.70 9.37
C SER A 90 10.68 3.79 9.01
N SER A 91 11.43 4.14 7.97
CA SER A 91 12.66 3.45 7.58
C SER A 91 13.77 3.58 8.64
N GLY A 92 13.94 4.77 9.23
CA GLY A 92 14.91 5.00 10.30
C GLY A 92 14.61 4.19 11.55
N VAL A 93 13.34 4.09 11.94
CA VAL A 93 12.89 3.21 13.03
C VAL A 93 13.15 1.74 12.69
N ALA A 94 12.80 1.30 11.47
CA ALA A 94 13.07 -0.06 11.01
C ALA A 94 14.57 -0.38 10.98
N PHE A 95 15.41 0.59 10.60
CA PHE A 95 16.86 0.45 10.59
C PHE A 95 17.43 0.38 12.00
N ALA A 96 16.96 1.21 12.92
CA ALA A 96 17.39 1.17 14.32
C ALA A 96 17.01 -0.14 15.01
N ALA A 97 15.83 -0.68 14.70
CA ALA A 97 15.34 -1.93 15.29
C ALA A 97 15.75 -3.19 14.53
N ARG A 98 16.57 -3.08 13.46
CA ARG A 98 16.84 -4.17 12.51
C ARG A 98 17.45 -5.42 13.16
N GLU A 99 18.39 -5.22 14.07
CA GLU A 99 19.10 -6.32 14.74
C GLU A 99 18.24 -6.93 15.85
N THR A 100 17.51 -6.10 16.59
CA THR A 100 16.66 -6.54 17.70
C THR A 100 15.37 -7.22 17.30
N LEU A 101 14.74 -6.81 16.18
CA LEU A 101 13.44 -7.31 15.75
C LEU A 101 13.52 -8.27 14.56
N PHE A 102 14.54 -8.15 13.71
CA PHE A 102 14.58 -8.87 12.43
C PHE A 102 15.83 -9.75 12.26
N ASP A 103 16.77 -9.73 13.21
CA ASP A 103 18.05 -10.46 13.14
C ASP A 103 18.75 -10.28 11.78
N ARG A 104 18.62 -9.07 11.23
CA ARG A 104 19.01 -8.70 9.87
C ARG A 104 19.87 -7.44 9.94
N PRO A 105 21.19 -7.53 9.71
CA PRO A 105 22.07 -6.36 9.72
C PRO A 105 21.93 -5.52 8.44
N ASP A 106 21.29 -6.05 7.40
CA ASP A 106 21.20 -5.43 6.08
C ASP A 106 20.11 -4.35 5.97
N ALA A 107 20.32 -3.40 5.06
CA ALA A 107 19.41 -2.28 4.84
C ALA A 107 18.19 -2.64 3.97
N ALA A 108 18.06 -3.89 3.49
CA ALA A 108 16.99 -4.27 2.58
C ALA A 108 15.61 -4.09 3.21
N PHE A 109 15.43 -4.51 4.47
CA PHE A 109 14.15 -4.41 5.16
C PHE A 109 13.71 -2.94 5.39
N PRO A 110 14.57 -2.04 5.93
CA PRO A 110 14.28 -0.61 5.99
C PRO A 110 13.96 0.05 4.65
N LEU A 111 14.62 -0.37 3.57
CA LEU A 111 14.33 0.12 2.21
C LEU A 111 12.94 -0.33 1.74
N MET A 112 12.57 -1.58 2.02
CA MET A 112 11.23 -2.09 1.72
C MET A 112 10.14 -1.37 2.51
N VAL A 113 10.39 -1.05 3.78
CA VAL A 113 9.50 -0.21 4.60
C VAL A 113 9.30 1.16 3.96
N ALA A 114 10.38 1.83 3.53
CA ALA A 114 10.28 3.11 2.83
C ALA A 114 9.46 2.99 1.53
N ALA A 115 9.73 1.96 0.74
CA ALA A 115 9.02 1.69 -0.52
C ALA A 115 7.53 1.42 -0.30
N VAL A 116 7.17 0.62 0.71
CA VAL A 116 5.78 0.33 1.10
C VAL A 116 5.05 1.58 1.57
N THR A 117 5.71 2.43 2.37
CA THR A 117 5.15 3.71 2.81
C THR A 117 4.85 4.62 1.62
N ALA A 118 5.83 4.82 0.74
CA ALA A 118 5.69 5.66 -0.43
C ALA A 118 4.63 5.11 -1.40
N GLY A 119 4.64 3.80 -1.65
CA GLY A 119 3.68 3.12 -2.51
C GLY A 119 2.24 3.22 -1.99
N SER A 120 2.01 3.01 -0.69
CA SER A 120 0.69 3.15 -0.07
C SER A 120 0.14 4.57 -0.24
N CYS A 121 0.98 5.59 -0.01
CA CYS A 121 0.59 6.98 -0.22
C CYS A 121 0.30 7.30 -1.68
N LEU A 122 1.14 6.83 -2.60
CA LEU A 122 0.94 6.99 -4.05
C LEU A 122 -0.40 6.38 -4.47
N PHE A 123 -0.71 5.16 -4.01
CA PHE A 123 -1.98 4.51 -4.30
C PHE A 123 -3.17 5.32 -3.78
N GLY A 124 -3.06 5.89 -2.58
CA GLY A 124 -4.13 6.74 -2.02
C GLY A 124 -4.42 7.94 -2.91
N VAL A 125 -3.37 8.67 -3.33
CA VAL A 125 -3.50 9.86 -4.18
C VAL A 125 -3.99 9.50 -5.59
N VAL A 126 -3.45 8.47 -6.23
CA VAL A 126 -3.83 8.05 -7.59
C VAL A 126 -5.26 7.55 -7.62
N ARG A 127 -5.63 6.61 -6.74
CA ARG A 127 -6.99 6.07 -6.68
C ARG A 127 -8.01 7.15 -6.32
N GLY A 128 -7.67 8.02 -5.37
CA GLY A 128 -8.52 9.15 -5.00
C GLY A 128 -8.67 10.17 -6.15
N GLY A 129 -7.61 10.43 -6.89
CA GLY A 129 -7.61 11.34 -8.04
C GLY A 129 -8.38 10.82 -9.24
N LEU A 130 -8.36 9.50 -9.49
CA LEU A 130 -9.13 8.86 -10.55
C LEU A 130 -10.61 8.76 -10.18
N ALA A 131 -10.91 8.34 -8.94
CA ALA A 131 -12.28 8.25 -8.43
C ALA A 131 -12.95 9.63 -8.33
N GLY A 132 -12.24 10.66 -7.87
CA GLY A 132 -12.75 12.03 -7.77
C GLY A 132 -13.03 12.69 -9.13
N ARG A 133 -12.48 12.16 -10.24
CA ARG A 133 -12.75 12.60 -11.62
C ARG A 133 -13.84 11.76 -12.31
N GLY A 134 -14.48 10.82 -11.60
CA GLY A 134 -15.44 9.89 -12.19
C GLY A 134 -14.82 8.85 -13.14
N ARG A 135 -13.49 8.70 -13.19
CA ARG A 135 -12.78 7.75 -14.08
C ARG A 135 -12.64 6.38 -13.41
N PHE A 136 -13.78 5.73 -13.16
CA PHE A 136 -13.83 4.45 -12.45
C PHE A 136 -13.12 3.31 -13.20
N VAL A 137 -13.14 3.32 -14.54
CA VAL A 137 -12.44 2.32 -15.38
C VAL A 137 -10.91 2.40 -15.22
N ALA A 138 -10.35 3.62 -15.18
CA ALA A 138 -8.92 3.82 -14.94
C ALA A 138 -8.53 3.42 -13.50
N THR A 139 -9.44 3.61 -12.54
CA THR A 139 -9.25 3.17 -11.15
C THR A 139 -9.19 1.64 -11.06
N ALA A 140 -10.09 0.95 -11.77
CA ALA A 140 -10.10 -0.51 -11.85
C ALA A 140 -8.82 -1.06 -12.49
N TRP A 141 -8.34 -0.43 -13.57
CA TRP A 141 -7.06 -0.80 -14.21
C TRP A 141 -5.84 -0.58 -13.32
N ALA A 142 -5.79 0.51 -12.54
CA ALA A 142 -4.70 0.76 -11.60
C ALA A 142 -4.63 -0.33 -10.50
N ILE A 143 -5.78 -0.77 -9.99
CA ILE A 143 -5.88 -1.84 -9.00
C ILE A 143 -5.48 -3.20 -9.61
N PHE A 144 -5.91 -3.46 -10.84
CA PHE A 144 -5.58 -4.69 -11.56
C PHE A 144 -4.09 -4.78 -11.89
N ALA A 145 -3.48 -3.68 -12.34
CA ALA A 145 -2.05 -3.60 -12.64
C ALA A 145 -1.18 -3.80 -11.38
N GLU A 146 -1.58 -3.26 -10.24
CA GLU A 146 -0.88 -3.46 -8.97
C GLU A 146 -0.86 -4.93 -8.54
N ASN A 147 -2.03 -5.59 -8.55
CA ASN A 147 -2.12 -6.99 -8.15
C ASN A 147 -1.47 -7.91 -9.18
N GLY A 148 -1.57 -7.58 -10.47
CA GLY A 148 -0.85 -8.28 -11.54
C GLY A 148 0.67 -8.17 -11.40
N LEU A 149 1.18 -6.99 -11.02
CA LEU A 149 2.60 -6.78 -10.79
C LEU A 149 3.10 -7.56 -9.55
N ARG A 150 2.30 -7.63 -8.47
CA ARG A 150 2.63 -8.47 -7.30
C ARG A 150 2.73 -9.95 -7.66
N VAL A 151 1.85 -10.44 -8.54
CA VAL A 151 1.87 -11.83 -8.99
C VAL A 151 3.00 -12.11 -9.97
N ALA A 152 3.35 -11.16 -10.84
CA ALA A 152 4.45 -11.31 -11.80
C ALA A 152 5.85 -11.24 -11.15
N LEU A 153 5.97 -10.60 -9.99
CA LEU A 153 7.22 -10.44 -9.24
C LEU A 153 7.36 -11.41 -8.04
N ALA A 154 6.37 -12.29 -7.82
CA ALA A 154 6.39 -13.34 -6.80
C ALA A 154 6.96 -14.64 -7.36
#